data_AF-A0A2V7H6Q5-F1
#
_entry.id   AF-A0A2V7H6Q5-F1
#
_cell.length_a   1.000
_cell.length_b   1.000
_cell.length_c   1.000
_cell.angle_alpha   90.00
_cell.angle_beta   90.00
_cell.angle_gamma   90.00
#
_symmetry.space_group_name_H-M   'P 1'
#
loop_
_entity.id
_entity.type
_entity.pdbx_description
1 polymer ?
#
loop_
_entity_poly.entity_id
_entity_poly.type
_entity_poly.pdbx_seq_one_letter_code
_entity_poly.pdbx_strand_id
1 'polypeptide(L)'
;MSFWDRLTGGKPKPQTENLDYLSEALALERQGDYDAALTSYRLALRQRPNNHKVLQNMAIAYSKLGQLDEAIRCYRRALTIEPKLSGAHYGLAFLLLRRGDVSDAAYHLEAFLMDPPRGPEAERWVKHAQKTLDEMKGAEPPPPPSPKVKTSEYPGILE
;
A
#
# COMPACT_ATOMS: atom_id res chain seq x y z
N MET A 1 -33.90 39.99 -25.61
CA MET A 1 -33.79 39.16 -24.40
C MET A 1 -34.61 37.90 -24.65
N SER A 2 -33.96 36.73 -24.70
CA SER A 2 -34.56 35.50 -25.25
C SER A 2 -35.32 34.73 -24.18
N PHE A 3 -36.56 34.36 -24.48
CA PHE A 3 -37.44 33.50 -23.65
C PHE A 3 -36.80 32.15 -23.30
N TRP A 4 -35.84 31.69 -24.12
CA TRP A 4 -35.14 30.41 -23.94
C TRP A 4 -34.17 30.36 -22.75
N ASP A 5 -33.66 31.50 -22.27
CA ASP A 5 -32.74 31.54 -21.10
C ASP A 5 -33.42 31.16 -19.78
N ARG A 6 -34.77 31.12 -19.73
CA ARG A 6 -35.55 30.70 -18.55
C ARG A 6 -35.95 29.22 -18.56
N LEU A 7 -35.80 28.51 -19.68
CA LEU A 7 -36.38 27.16 -19.88
C LEU A 7 -35.32 26.06 -19.77
N THR A 8 -34.04 26.36 -20.01
CA THR A 8 -32.95 25.53 -19.52
C THR A 8 -32.68 25.89 -18.08
N GLY A 9 -33.47 25.31 -17.17
CA GLY A 9 -33.04 25.11 -15.79
C GLY A 9 -31.79 24.25 -15.82
N GLY A 10 -30.65 24.88 -16.11
CA GLY A 10 -29.35 24.31 -15.86
C GLY A 10 -29.38 23.96 -14.39
N LYS A 11 -29.57 22.67 -14.09
CA LYS A 11 -29.34 22.15 -12.75
C LYS A 11 -28.06 22.83 -12.31
N PRO A 12 -28.03 23.56 -11.17
CA PRO A 12 -26.76 24.08 -10.71
C PRO A 12 -25.82 22.89 -10.76
N LYS A 13 -24.75 22.97 -11.57
CA LYS A 13 -23.61 22.08 -11.37
C LYS A 13 -23.43 22.13 -9.86
N PRO A 14 -23.54 20.99 -9.13
CA PRO A 14 -23.52 21.03 -7.69
C PRO A 14 -22.36 21.92 -7.35
N GLN A 15 -22.69 23.08 -6.79
CA GLN A 15 -21.70 24.08 -6.48
C GLN A 15 -20.78 23.30 -5.59
N THR A 16 -19.58 23.02 -6.07
CA THR A 16 -18.49 22.52 -5.25
C THR A 16 -18.21 23.65 -4.29
N GLU A 17 -19.12 23.87 -3.33
CA GLU A 17 -18.76 24.26 -1.98
C GLU A 17 -17.53 23.42 -1.67
N ASN A 18 -16.49 24.05 -1.15
CA ASN A 18 -15.23 23.40 -0.77
C ASN A 18 -15.52 22.34 0.31
N LEU A 19 -16.17 21.24 -0.03
CA LEU A 19 -16.31 20.08 0.81
C LEU A 19 -14.90 19.56 0.99
N ASP A 20 -14.44 19.65 2.23
CA ASP A 20 -13.18 19.08 2.65
C ASP A 20 -13.38 17.57 2.82
N TYR A 21 -13.39 16.87 1.69
CA TYR A 21 -13.54 15.42 1.64
C TYR A 21 -12.42 14.69 2.39
N LEU A 22 -11.26 15.32 2.58
CA LEU A 22 -10.19 14.75 3.39
C LEU A 22 -10.59 14.76 4.87
N SER A 23 -11.13 15.88 5.37
CA SER A 23 -11.60 15.96 6.76
C SER A 23 -12.71 14.96 7.05
N GLU A 24 -13.63 14.78 6.10
CA GLU A 24 -14.72 13.82 6.18
C GLU A 24 -14.20 12.37 6.18
N ALA A 25 -13.30 12.03 5.25
CA ALA A 25 -12.70 10.70 5.18
C ALA A 25 -11.96 10.34 6.49
N LEU A 26 -11.21 11.28 7.06
CA LEU A 26 -10.51 11.10 8.34
C LEU A 26 -11.50 10.95 9.52
N ALA A 27 -12.68 11.56 9.45
CA ALA A 27 -13.72 11.37 10.46
C ALA A 27 -14.36 9.98 10.38
N LEU A 28 -14.70 9.53 9.17
CA LEU A 28 -15.25 8.20 8.91
C LEU A 28 -14.25 7.08 9.29
N GLU A 29 -12.97 7.27 8.97
CA GLU A 29 -11.91 6.33 9.34
C GLU A 29 -11.77 6.18 10.87
N ARG A 30 -11.88 7.29 11.62
CA ARG A 30 -11.88 7.26 13.10
C ARG A 30 -13.10 6.54 13.69
N GLN A 31 -14.21 6.50 12.95
CA GLN A 31 -15.42 5.74 13.31
C GLN A 31 -15.32 4.27 12.88
N GLY A 32 -14.30 3.90 12.10
CA GLY A 32 -14.14 2.56 11.55
C GLY A 32 -14.96 2.30 10.28
N ASP A 33 -15.65 3.31 9.73
CA ASP A 33 -16.39 3.19 8.48
C ASP A 33 -15.44 3.38 7.28
N TYR A 34 -14.66 2.34 7.00
CA TYR A 34 -13.62 2.37 5.99
C TYR A 34 -14.18 2.47 4.55
N ASP A 35 -15.35 1.89 4.28
CA ASP A 35 -15.99 1.97 2.95
C ASP A 35 -16.46 3.39 2.64
N ALA A 36 -17.11 4.06 3.60
CA ALA A 36 -17.48 5.46 3.45
C ALA A 36 -16.22 6.35 3.37
N ALA A 37 -15.22 6.11 4.22
CA ALA A 37 -13.96 6.84 4.19
C ALA A 37 -13.28 6.74 2.82
N LEU A 38 -13.24 5.56 2.19
CA LEU A 38 -12.70 5.37 0.85
C LEU A 38 -13.46 6.16 -0.21
N THR A 39 -14.77 6.32 -0.07
CA THR A 39 -15.57 7.16 -0.98
C THR A 39 -15.15 8.62 -0.88
N SER A 40 -15.04 9.15 0.34
CA SER A 40 -14.61 10.54 0.56
C SER A 40 -13.13 10.74 0.19
N TYR A 41 -12.25 9.77 0.44
CA TYR A 41 -10.86 9.81 -0.04
C TYR A 41 -10.76 9.87 -1.57
N ARG A 42 -11.58 9.12 -2.31
CA ARG A 42 -11.62 9.18 -3.78
C ARG A 42 -12.03 10.58 -4.26
N LEU A 43 -12.96 11.24 -3.58
CA LEU A 43 -13.36 12.61 -3.88
C LEU A 43 -12.25 13.62 -3.55
N ALA A 44 -11.57 13.46 -2.41
CA ALA A 44 -10.39 14.26 -2.04
C ALA A 44 -9.27 14.10 -3.08
N LEU A 45 -9.07 12.89 -3.60
CA LEU A 45 -8.08 12.62 -4.64
C LEU A 45 -8.49 13.23 -6.00
N ARG A 46 -9.78 13.35 -6.33
CA ARG A 46 -10.22 14.10 -7.52
C ARG A 46 -9.87 15.58 -7.42
N GLN A 47 -9.96 16.18 -6.23
CA GLN A 47 -9.54 17.57 -5.99
C GLN A 47 -8.01 17.72 -6.04
N ARG A 48 -7.25 16.75 -5.51
CA ARG A 48 -5.78 16.74 -5.50
C ARG A 48 -5.23 15.38 -5.93
N PRO A 49 -5.08 15.13 -7.25
CA PRO A 49 -4.73 13.80 -7.80
C PRO A 49 -3.42 13.20 -7.31
N ASN A 50 -2.48 14.03 -6.87
CA ASN A 50 -1.14 13.63 -6.43
C ASN A 50 -0.96 13.79 -4.91
N ASN A 51 -2.03 13.76 -4.12
CA ASN A 51 -1.91 13.81 -2.67
C ASN A 51 -1.47 12.45 -2.11
N HIS A 52 -0.16 12.28 -1.92
CA HIS A 52 0.42 11.05 -1.37
C HIS A 52 -0.11 10.69 0.02
N LYS A 53 -0.51 11.66 0.85
CA LYS A 53 -1.11 11.42 2.17
C LYS A 53 -2.49 10.78 2.05
N VAL A 54 -3.32 11.26 1.12
CA VAL A 54 -4.63 10.63 0.83
C VAL A 54 -4.43 9.19 0.34
N LEU A 55 -3.48 8.97 -0.57
CA LEU A 55 -3.17 7.62 -1.06
C LEU A 55 -2.68 6.69 0.05
N GLN A 56 -1.84 7.17 0.97
CA GLN A 56 -1.41 6.41 2.14
C GLN A 56 -2.60 6.02 3.02
N ASN A 57 -3.51 6.94 3.32
CA ASN A 57 -4.68 6.65 4.15
C ASN A 57 -5.66 5.69 3.46
N MET A 58 -5.87 5.84 2.14
CA MET A 58 -6.64 4.86 1.36
C MET A 58 -6.03 3.46 1.47
N ALA A 59 -4.70 3.34 1.44
CA ALA A 59 -4.03 2.04 1.60
C ALA A 59 -4.26 1.44 2.99
N ILE A 60 -4.25 2.27 4.04
CA ILE A 60 -4.59 1.85 5.41
C ILE A 60 -6.05 1.36 5.47
N ALA A 61 -7.00 2.11 4.92
CA ALA A 61 -8.41 1.73 4.88
C ALA A 61 -8.64 0.41 4.11
N TYR A 62 -8.02 0.26 2.93
CA TYR A 62 -8.07 -0.99 2.17
C TYR A 62 -7.47 -2.17 2.94
N SER A 63 -6.35 -1.97 3.64
CA SER A 63 -5.73 -2.99 4.50
C SER A 63 -6.67 -3.43 5.63
N LYS A 64 -7.41 -2.49 6.25
CA LYS A 64 -8.41 -2.78 7.28
C LYS A 64 -9.61 -3.57 6.76
N LEU A 65 -9.99 -3.36 5.51
CA LEU A 65 -11.02 -4.13 4.80
C LEU A 65 -10.50 -5.48 4.26
N GLY A 66 -9.22 -5.80 4.43
CA GLY A 66 -8.62 -7.02 3.87
C GLY A 66 -8.38 -6.98 2.36
N GLN A 67 -8.56 -5.82 1.73
CA GLN A 67 -8.34 -5.60 0.29
C GLN A 67 -6.84 -5.34 0.03
N LEU A 68 -6.05 -6.42 0.10
CA LEU A 68 -4.59 -6.36 0.09
C LEU A 68 -4.01 -5.76 -1.20
N ASP A 69 -4.52 -6.14 -2.36
CA ASP A 69 -3.99 -5.68 -3.64
C ASP A 69 -4.26 -4.20 -3.87
N GLU A 70 -5.45 -3.71 -3.51
CA GLU A 70 -5.83 -2.29 -3.53
C GLU A 70 -4.89 -1.47 -2.63
N ALA A 71 -4.63 -1.97 -1.41
CA ALA A 71 -3.72 -1.32 -0.47
C ALA A 71 -2.29 -1.22 -1.02
N ILE A 72 -1.76 -2.32 -1.58
CA ILE A 72 -0.45 -2.34 -2.23
C ILE A 72 -0.37 -1.33 -3.38
N ARG A 73 -1.40 -1.27 -4.25
CA ARG A 73 -1.45 -0.30 -5.36
C ARG A 73 -1.44 1.14 -4.85
N CYS A 74 -2.20 1.45 -3.80
CA CYS A 74 -2.22 2.78 -3.20
C CYS A 74 -0.87 3.18 -2.59
N TYR A 75 -0.21 2.28 -1.84
CA TYR A 75 1.13 2.57 -1.32
C TYR A 75 2.17 2.77 -2.42
N ARG A 76 2.20 1.91 -3.44
CA ARG A 76 3.12 2.07 -4.59
C ARG A 76 2.90 3.40 -5.31
N ARG A 77 1.65 3.81 -5.52
CA ARG A 77 1.34 5.13 -6.11
C ARG A 77 1.78 6.27 -5.20
N ALA A 78 1.59 6.17 -3.88
CA ALA A 78 2.06 7.18 -2.93
C ALA A 78 3.59 7.33 -3.00
N LEU A 79 4.33 6.21 -3.06
CA LEU A 79 5.79 6.18 -3.18
C LEU A 79 6.32 6.67 -4.54
N THR A 80 5.51 6.56 -5.60
CA THR A 80 5.85 7.18 -6.89
C THR A 80 5.83 8.71 -6.81
N ILE A 81 5.00 9.28 -5.92
CA ILE A 81 4.86 10.73 -5.73
C ILE A 81 5.85 11.25 -4.67
N GLU A 82 5.95 10.56 -3.54
CA GLU A 82 6.86 10.88 -2.43
C GLU A 82 7.69 9.63 -2.09
N PRO A 83 8.87 9.46 -2.70
CA PRO A 83 9.70 8.28 -2.50
C PRO A 83 10.24 8.11 -1.08
N LYS A 84 10.26 9.16 -0.25
CA LYS A 84 10.74 9.09 1.14
C LYS A 84 9.61 8.94 2.15
N LEU A 85 8.40 8.58 1.70
CA LEU A 85 7.24 8.43 2.57
C LEU A 85 7.39 7.21 3.49
N SER A 86 8.05 7.40 4.63
CA SER A 86 8.43 6.35 5.58
C SER A 86 7.24 5.47 5.99
N GLY A 87 6.08 6.06 6.26
CA GLY A 87 4.85 5.32 6.59
C GLY A 87 4.36 4.41 5.46
N ALA A 88 4.53 4.80 4.20
CA ALA A 88 4.16 3.97 3.05
C ALA A 88 5.15 2.82 2.83
N HIS A 89 6.45 3.04 3.05
CA HIS A 89 7.45 1.97 3.04
C HIS A 89 7.12 0.88 4.07
N TYR A 90 6.86 1.28 5.33
CA TYR A 90 6.51 0.32 6.38
C TYR A 90 5.19 -0.41 6.09
N GLY A 91 4.15 0.31 5.69
CA GLY A 91 2.84 -0.27 5.36
C GLY A 91 2.91 -1.25 4.18
N LEU A 92 3.66 -0.91 3.12
CA LEU A 92 3.86 -1.79 1.98
C LEU A 92 4.66 -3.03 2.34
N ALA A 93 5.76 -2.89 3.11
CA ALA A 93 6.53 -4.03 3.59
C ALA A 93 5.66 -5.04 4.37
N PHE A 94 4.82 -4.54 5.29
CA PHE A 94 3.91 -5.39 6.05
C PHE A 94 2.94 -6.18 5.16
N LEU A 95 2.38 -5.55 4.13
CA LEU A 95 1.48 -6.22 3.20
C LEU A 95 2.20 -7.23 2.30
N LEU A 96 3.42 -6.92 1.86
CA LEU A 96 4.24 -7.84 1.07
C LEU A 96 4.65 -9.07 1.87
N LEU A 97 4.95 -8.92 3.17
CA LEU A 97 5.20 -10.06 4.06
C LEU A 97 3.98 -10.97 4.18
N ARG A 98 2.78 -10.38 4.33
CA ARG A 98 1.53 -11.15 4.36
C ARG A 98 1.26 -11.88 3.05
N ARG A 99 1.74 -11.35 1.92
CA ARG A 99 1.61 -11.98 0.60
C ARG A 99 2.71 -13.02 0.32
N GLY A 100 3.78 -13.03 1.10
CA GLY A 100 4.94 -13.92 0.92
C GLY A 100 6.07 -13.34 0.08
N ASP A 101 5.99 -12.07 -0.31
CA ASP A 101 7.00 -11.40 -1.13
C ASP A 101 8.13 -10.84 -0.26
N VAL A 102 8.91 -11.76 0.31
CA VAL A 102 9.93 -11.45 1.33
C VAL A 102 11.01 -10.49 0.80
N SER A 103 11.46 -10.67 -0.45
CA SER A 103 12.52 -9.83 -1.03
C SER A 103 12.09 -8.37 -1.22
N ASP A 104 10.91 -8.13 -1.79
CA ASP A 104 10.37 -6.77 -1.95
C ASP A 104 10.10 -6.13 -0.58
N ALA A 105 9.63 -6.92 0.40
CA ALA A 105 9.40 -6.43 1.74
C ALA A 105 10.70 -5.96 2.41
N ALA A 106 11.80 -6.72 2.29
CA ALA A 106 13.10 -6.35 2.85
C ALA A 106 13.57 -5.00 2.33
N TYR A 107 13.48 -4.76 1.01
CA TYR A 107 13.80 -3.46 0.40
C TYR A 107 13.02 -2.30 1.05
N HIS A 108 11.71 -2.48 1.25
CA HIS A 108 10.89 -1.42 1.85
C HIS A 108 11.14 -1.23 3.36
N LEU A 109 11.51 -2.29 4.10
CA LEU A 109 11.93 -2.16 5.51
C LEU A 109 13.25 -1.41 5.63
N GLU A 110 14.22 -1.70 4.76
CA GLU A 110 15.49 -0.97 4.73
C GLU A 110 15.27 0.51 4.44
N ALA A 111 14.45 0.83 3.43
CA ALA A 111 14.09 2.21 3.10
C ALA A 111 13.36 2.94 4.26
N PHE A 112 12.50 2.24 5.01
CA PHE A 112 11.87 2.79 6.22
C PHE A 112 12.90 3.14 7.31
N LEU A 113 13.93 2.30 7.49
CA LEU A 113 14.98 2.51 8.50
C LEU A 113 16.02 3.56 8.11
N MET A 114 16.10 3.95 6.83
CA MET A 114 16.99 5.04 6.38
C MET A 114 16.54 6.41 6.91
N ASP A 115 15.23 6.64 7.06
CA ASP A 115 14.66 7.86 7.65
C ASP A 115 13.41 7.50 8.49
N PRO A 116 13.61 6.96 9.70
CA PRO A 116 12.51 6.48 10.52
C PRO A 116 11.74 7.67 11.13
N PRO A 117 10.42 7.53 11.33
CA PRO A 117 9.63 8.56 11.99
C PRO A 117 10.13 8.74 13.43
N ARG A 118 10.14 10.00 13.89
CA ARG A 118 10.61 10.35 15.23
C ARG A 118 9.49 10.27 16.26
N GLY A 119 9.85 9.98 17.51
CA GLY A 119 8.94 9.97 18.66
C GLY A 119 8.67 8.58 19.22
N PRO A 120 8.13 8.49 20.46
CA PRO A 120 7.96 7.21 21.17
C PRO A 120 6.98 6.27 20.46
N GLU A 121 5.99 6.81 19.75
CA GLU A 121 4.99 6.02 19.00
C GLU A 121 5.61 5.20 17.85
N ALA A 122 6.74 5.68 17.32
CA ALA A 122 7.44 5.07 16.19
C ALA A 122 8.41 3.96 16.61
N GLU A 123 8.84 3.93 17.88
CA GLU A 123 9.85 2.99 18.38
C GLU A 123 9.43 1.54 18.14
N ARG A 124 8.14 1.23 18.33
CA ARG A 124 7.60 -0.11 18.07
C ARG A 124 7.74 -0.54 16.60
N TRP A 125 7.58 0.39 15.65
CA TRP A 125 7.67 0.11 14.22
C TRP A 125 9.13 -0.06 13.79
N VAL A 126 10.03 0.77 14.33
CA VAL A 126 11.48 0.65 14.13
C VAL A 126 11.99 -0.69 14.67
N LYS A 127 11.63 -1.04 15.90
CA LYS A 127 12.01 -2.32 16.51
C LYS A 127 11.47 -3.52 15.74
N HIS A 128 10.23 -3.44 15.27
CA HIS A 128 9.65 -4.47 14.41
C HIS A 128 10.44 -4.62 13.11
N ALA A 129 10.67 -3.53 12.38
CA ALA A 129 11.39 -3.55 11.11
C ALA A 129 12.80 -4.14 11.24
N GLN A 130 13.56 -3.72 12.26
CA GLN A 130 14.90 -4.25 12.53
C GLN A 130 14.86 -5.76 12.81
N LYS A 131 14.00 -6.18 13.73
CA LYS A 131 13.85 -7.59 14.09
C LYS A 131 13.48 -8.44 12.87
N THR A 132 12.53 -7.99 12.06
CA THR A 132 12.10 -8.71 10.86
C THR A 132 13.24 -8.85 9.85
N LEU A 133 14.04 -7.80 9.64
CA LEU A 133 15.22 -7.89 8.77
C LEU A 133 16.28 -8.84 9.31
N ASP A 134 16.50 -8.87 10.62
CA ASP A 134 17.44 -9.80 11.26
C ASP A 134 16.98 -11.26 11.11
N GLU A 135 15.67 -11.52 11.29
CA GLU A 135 15.07 -12.84 11.06
C GLU A 135 15.20 -13.28 9.58
N MET A 136 15.02 -12.36 8.63
CA MET A 136 15.22 -12.65 7.20
C MET A 136 16.67 -13.01 6.86
N LYS A 137 17.64 -12.35 7.50
CA LYS A 137 19.08 -12.63 7.30
C LYS A 137 19.52 -13.93 7.98
N GLY A 138 18.90 -14.28 9.11
CA GLY A 138 19.15 -15.52 9.84
C GLY A 138 18.47 -16.75 9.26
N ALA A 139 17.46 -16.58 8.40
CA ALA A 139 16.86 -17.66 7.63
C ALA A 139 17.82 -18.05 6.49
N GLU A 140 18.52 -19.18 6.62
CA GLU A 140 19.37 -19.71 5.55
C GLU A 140 18.61 -19.78 4.21
N PRO A 141 19.26 -19.50 3.06
CA PRO A 141 18.65 -19.75 1.76
C PRO A 141 18.26 -21.23 1.66
N PRO A 142 17.15 -21.58 0.96
CA PRO A 142 16.78 -22.97 0.78
C PRO A 142 17.97 -23.74 0.18
N PRO A 143 18.26 -24.97 0.65
CA PRO A 143 19.38 -25.74 0.12
C PRO A 143 19.23 -25.83 -1.40
N PRO A 144 20.35 -25.76 -2.16
CA PRO A 144 20.30 -25.87 -3.61
C PRO A 144 19.53 -27.14 -3.99
N PRO A 145 18.71 -27.10 -5.07
CA PRO A 145 17.93 -28.27 -5.48
C PRO A 145 18.89 -29.45 -5.63
N SER A 146 18.57 -30.56 -4.98
CA SER A 146 19.39 -31.78 -5.02
C SER A 146 19.72 -32.07 -6.48
N PRO A 147 21.00 -32.33 -6.82
CA PRO A 147 21.34 -32.70 -8.19
C PRO A 147 20.44 -33.87 -8.56
N LYS A 148 19.61 -33.69 -9.59
CA LYS A 148 18.77 -34.77 -10.11
C LYS A 148 19.74 -35.90 -10.45
N VAL A 149 19.73 -36.95 -9.63
CA VAL A 149 20.48 -38.16 -9.90
C VAL A 149 19.95 -38.63 -11.25
N LYS A 150 20.70 -38.38 -12.32
CA LYS A 150 20.49 -39.07 -13.58
C LYS A 150 20.76 -40.51 -13.23
N THR A 151 19.71 -41.31 -13.06
CA THR A 151 19.81 -42.76 -13.07
C THR A 151 20.48 -43.12 -14.39
N SER A 152 21.77 -43.36 -14.30
CA SER A 152 22.62 -43.89 -15.35
C SER A 152 22.18 -45.33 -15.59
N GLU A 153 21.20 -45.52 -16.47
CA GLU A 153 20.94 -46.82 -17.09
C GLU A 153 22.18 -47.18 -17.93
N TYR A 154 23.03 -48.05 -17.38
CA TYR A 154 24.05 -48.74 -18.17
C TYR A 154 23.40 -49.88 -18.97
N PRO A 155 23.94 -50.21 -20.15
CA PRO A 155 23.27 -51.02 -21.17
C PRO A 155 23.37 -52.50 -20.83
N GLY A 156 22.24 -53.20 -20.97
CA GLY A 156 22.17 -54.66 -20.94
C GLY A 156 23.02 -55.27 -22.05
N ILE A 157 23.90 -56.18 -21.64
CA ILE A 157 24.85 -56.94 -22.43
C ILE A 157 24.10 -57.98 -23.28
N LEU A 158 24.62 -58.21 -24.49
CA LEU A 158 24.26 -59.26 -25.44
C LEU A 158 24.35 -60.67 -24.81
N GLU A 159 23.30 -61.48 -24.94
CA GLU A 159 23.32 -62.89 -25.39
C GLU A 159 21.96 -63.25 -26.01
#